data_AF-A0ABD2Z244-F1
#
_entry.id   AF-A0ABD2Z244-F1
#
_cell.length_a   1.000
_cell.length_b   1.000
_cell.length_c   1.000
_cell.angle_alpha   90.00
_cell.angle_beta   90.00
_cell.angle_gamma   90.00
#
_symmetry.space_group_name_H-M   'P 1'
#
loop_
_entity.id
_entity.type
_entity.pdbx_description
1 polymer ?
#
loop_
_entity_poly.entity_id
_entity_poly.type
_entity_poly.pdbx_seq_one_letter_code
_entity_poly.pdbx_strand_id
1 'polypeptide(L)'
;MHKLIGNSWGKLINIVIMMWLASGLKMTLGVNSVAPWHIRIPLAEDVLKDEEFIKEVESRTAMKRVGRPVGVSSLVAFPCLPAASYITTQVVAVDGGMTLKGME
;
A
#
# COMPACT_ATOMS: atom_id res chain seq x y z
N MET A 1 -15.74 -1.86 0.57
CA MET A 1 -14.30 -1.50 0.60
C MET A 1 -13.81 -0.64 -0.57
N HIS A 2 -14.47 -0.66 -1.73
CA HIS A 2 -14.30 0.36 -2.80
C HIS A 2 -14.64 1.81 -2.38
N LYS A 3 -15.13 2.02 -1.14
CA LYS A 3 -15.65 3.31 -0.63
C LYS A 3 -14.80 3.98 0.45
N LEU A 4 -13.82 3.31 1.08
CA LEU A 4 -13.00 3.94 2.14
C LEU A 4 -11.56 4.17 1.69
N ILE A 5 -10.96 3.19 1.02
CA ILE A 5 -9.72 3.37 0.25
C ILE A 5 -10.01 4.16 -1.05
N GLY A 6 -11.22 4.01 -1.61
CA GLY A 6 -11.63 4.64 -2.86
C GLY A 6 -11.99 6.14 -2.78
N ASN A 7 -12.19 6.72 -1.60
CA ASN A 7 -12.81 8.06 -1.52
C ASN A 7 -11.91 9.16 -0.97
N SER A 8 -11.01 8.88 -0.02
CA SER A 8 -10.17 9.94 0.59
C SER A 8 -8.68 9.71 0.30
N TRP A 9 -8.18 8.50 0.58
CA TRP A 9 -6.80 8.13 0.27
C TRP A 9 -6.54 8.04 -1.25
N GLY A 10 -7.47 7.47 -2.01
CA GLY A 10 -7.42 7.51 -3.48
C GLY A 10 -7.44 8.94 -4.04
N LYS A 11 -8.19 9.86 -3.41
CA LYS A 11 -8.19 11.28 -3.80
C LYS A 11 -6.86 11.95 -3.48
N LEU A 12 -6.29 11.70 -2.30
CA LEU A 12 -4.97 12.23 -1.92
C LEU A 12 -3.87 11.75 -2.87
N ILE A 13 -3.87 10.46 -3.22
CA ILE A 13 -2.93 9.90 -4.18
C ILE A 13 -3.09 10.58 -5.55
N ASN A 14 -4.32 10.75 -6.03
CA ASN A 14 -4.59 11.45 -7.29
C ASN A 14 -4.16 12.92 -7.24
N ILE A 15 -4.35 13.61 -6.11
CA ILE A 15 -3.89 14.98 -5.91
C ILE A 15 -2.36 15.06 -5.97
N VAL A 16 -1.64 14.15 -5.31
CA VAL A 16 -0.17 14.13 -5.34
C VAL A 16 0.35 13.86 -6.75
N ILE A 17 -0.28 12.93 -7.48
CA ILE A 17 0.06 12.66 -8.90
C ILE A 17 -0.23 13.91 -9.76
N MET A 18 -1.38 14.56 -9.59
CA MET A 18 -1.74 15.78 -10.31
C MET A 18 -0.79 16.95 -10.00
N MET A 19 -0.41 17.15 -8.74
CA MET A 19 0.56 18.16 -8.34
C MET A 19 1.94 17.88 -8.95
N TRP A 20 2.34 16.61 -8.99
CA TRP A 20 3.58 16.20 -9.62
C TRP A 20 3.56 16.44 -11.14
N LEU A 21 2.46 16.10 -11.83
CA LEU A 21 2.27 16.43 -13.25
C LEU A 21 2.29 17.94 -13.50
N ALA A 22 1.68 18.74 -12.62
CA ALA A 22 1.63 20.19 -12.71
C ALA A 22 2.97 20.88 -12.41
N SER A 23 3.90 20.21 -11.71
CA SER A 23 5.20 20.76 -11.33
C SER A 23 6.16 20.96 -12.51
N GLY A 24 5.86 20.40 -13.69
CA GLY A 24 6.72 20.50 -14.87
C GLY A 24 8.04 19.74 -14.75
N LEU A 25 8.23 18.92 -13.70
CA LEU A 25 9.31 17.95 -13.61
C LEU A 25 9.24 17.03 -14.84
N LYS A 26 10.36 16.94 -15.58
CA LYS A 26 10.46 16.10 -16.79
C LYS A 26 9.94 14.69 -16.50
N MET A 27 9.30 14.09 -17.51
CA MET A 27 8.72 12.72 -17.54
C MET A 27 9.70 11.58 -17.20
N THR A 28 10.91 11.88 -16.73
CA THR A 28 11.96 10.93 -16.38
C THR A 28 11.84 10.36 -14.97
N LEU A 29 11.00 10.95 -14.10
CA LEU A 29 10.77 10.43 -12.75
C LEU A 29 9.45 9.65 -12.72
N GLY A 30 9.47 8.40 -12.26
CA GLY A 30 8.24 7.62 -12.03
C GLY A 30 7.67 7.94 -10.65
N VAL A 31 6.34 8.11 -10.56
CA VAL A 31 5.65 8.28 -9.26
C VAL A 31 4.77 7.07 -9.04
N ASN A 32 4.97 6.35 -7.94
CA ASN A 32 4.16 5.20 -7.57
C ASN A 32 3.74 5.33 -6.10
N SER A 33 2.59 4.74 -5.77
CA SER A 33 2.06 4.67 -4.41
C SER A 33 1.96 3.21 -3.96
N VAL A 34 2.27 2.97 -2.68
CA VAL A 34 2.16 1.65 -2.05
C VAL A 34 1.04 1.71 -1.02
N ALA A 35 0.08 0.80 -1.11
CA ALA A 35 -1.05 0.68 -0.20
C ALA A 35 -0.90 -0.59 0.65
N PRO A 36 -0.23 -0.52 1.82
CA PRO A 36 -0.06 -1.67 2.68
C PRO A 36 -1.32 -1.99 3.48
N TRP A 37 -1.47 -3.26 3.86
CA TRP A 37 -2.36 -3.69 4.94
C TRP A 37 -1.64 -3.60 6.30
N HIS A 38 -2.14 -4.26 7.35
CA HIS A 38 -1.49 -4.28 8.64
C HIS A 38 -0.06 -4.87 8.55
N ILE A 39 0.92 -4.02 8.86
CA ILE A 39 2.34 -4.36 8.95
C ILE A 39 2.79 -4.19 10.40
N ARG A 40 3.60 -5.14 10.90
CA ARG A 40 4.25 -5.01 12.21
C ARG A 40 5.32 -3.92 12.17
N ILE A 41 4.98 -2.73 12.67
CA ILE A 41 5.88 -1.58 12.86
C ILE A 41 5.63 -0.99 14.26
N PRO A 42 6.59 -0.23 14.84
CA PRO A 42 6.44 0.34 16.18
C PRO A 42 5.13 1.14 16.36
N LEU A 43 4.73 1.89 15.33
CA LEU A 43 3.47 2.66 15.35
C LEU A 43 2.21 1.81 15.51
N ALA A 44 2.26 0.54 15.07
CA ALA A 44 1.13 -0.38 15.10
C ALA A 44 1.20 -1.38 16.25
N GLU A 45 2.23 -1.32 17.10
CA GLU A 45 2.46 -2.32 18.16
C GLU A 45 1.29 -2.45 19.13
N ASP A 46 0.70 -1.32 19.55
CA ASP A 46 -0.37 -1.36 20.55
C ASP A 46 -1.64 -2.03 20.02
N VAL A 47 -1.98 -1.77 18.75
CA VAL A 47 -3.13 -2.41 18.09
C VAL A 47 -2.84 -3.89 17.79
N LEU A 48 -1.57 -4.23 17.51
CA LEU A 48 -1.13 -5.59 17.21
C LEU A 48 -0.80 -6.43 18.46
N LYS A 49 -1.06 -5.93 19.67
CA LYS A 49 -1.06 -6.73 20.92
C LYS A 49 -2.41 -7.41 21.16
N ASP A 50 -3.47 -6.90 20.55
CA ASP A 50 -4.80 -7.49 20.64
C ASP A 50 -4.88 -8.76 19.78
N GLU A 51 -5.04 -9.91 20.45
CA GLU A 51 -5.15 -11.21 19.80
C GLU A 51 -6.42 -11.35 18.96
N GLU A 52 -7.52 -10.72 19.37
CA GLU A 52 -8.78 -10.74 18.62
C GLU A 52 -8.62 -9.96 17.31
N PHE A 53 -7.99 -8.79 17.39
CA PHE A 53 -7.64 -8.00 16.22
C PHE A 53 -6.70 -8.74 15.26
N ILE A 54 -5.67 -9.41 15.78
CA ILE A 54 -4.78 -10.23 14.94
C ILE A 54 -5.58 -11.33 14.22
N LYS A 55 -6.45 -12.05 14.94
CA LYS A 55 -7.29 -13.10 14.35
C LYS A 55 -8.19 -12.54 13.26
N GLU A 56 -8.77 -11.36 13.46
CA GLU A 56 -9.55 -10.67 12.43
C GLU A 56 -8.70 -10.37 11.19
N VAL A 57 -7.53 -9.76 11.38
CA VAL A 57 -6.57 -9.46 10.30
C VAL A 57 -6.18 -10.71 9.52
N GLU A 58 -5.84 -11.80 10.22
CA GLU A 58 -5.47 -13.08 9.61
C GLU A 58 -6.66 -13.77 8.93
N SER A 59 -7.88 -13.61 9.46
CA SER A 59 -9.08 -14.14 8.82
C SER A 59 -9.29 -13.54 7.43
N ARG A 60 -9.03 -12.23 7.30
CA ARG A 60 -9.20 -11.41 6.08
C ARG A 60 -7.99 -11.43 5.15
N THR A 61 -6.82 -11.80 5.63
CA THR A 61 -5.59 -11.88 4.82
C THR A 61 -5.47 -13.28 4.20
N ALA A 62 -5.36 -13.41 2.87
CA ALA A 62 -5.21 -14.71 2.22
C ALA A 62 -3.96 -15.48 2.70
N MET A 63 -2.88 -14.76 2.98
CA MET A 63 -1.64 -15.31 3.55
C MET A 63 -1.72 -15.65 5.05
N LYS A 64 -2.86 -15.43 5.72
CA LYS A 64 -3.10 -15.80 7.14
C LYS A 64 -2.06 -15.29 8.13
N ARG A 65 -1.52 -14.09 7.88
CA ARG A 65 -0.55 -13.45 8.77
C ARG A 65 -0.52 -11.94 8.58
N VAL A 66 -0.11 -11.23 9.62
CA VAL A 66 0.26 -9.81 9.54
C VAL A 66 1.51 -9.64 8.66
N GLY A 67 1.57 -8.54 7.91
CA GLY A 67 2.72 -8.19 7.08
C GLY A 67 3.97 -7.85 7.92
N ARG A 68 5.14 -7.98 7.29
CA ARG A 68 6.43 -7.57 7.85
C ARG A 68 6.97 -6.38 7.05
N PRO A 69 7.74 -5.46 7.65
CA PRO A 69 8.28 -4.29 6.95
C PRO A 69 9.03 -4.65 5.66
N VAL A 70 9.77 -5.75 5.69
CA VAL A 70 10.51 -6.28 4.53
C VAL A 70 9.62 -6.52 3.30
N GLY A 71 8.36 -6.92 3.50
CA GLY A 71 7.43 -7.16 2.40
C GLY A 71 7.01 -5.87 1.68
N VAL A 72 6.98 -4.75 2.41
CA VAL A 72 6.64 -3.42 1.85
C VAL A 72 7.89 -2.77 1.27
N SER A 73 9.02 -2.83 1.96
CA SER A 73 10.26 -2.17 1.53
C SER A 73 10.79 -2.70 0.20
N SER A 74 10.63 -4.00 -0.08
CA SER A 74 10.98 -4.56 -1.38
C SER A 74 10.23 -3.90 -2.54
N LEU A 75 8.93 -3.62 -2.37
CA LEU A 75 8.17 -2.92 -3.38
C LEU A 75 8.51 -1.43 -3.45
N VAL A 76 8.85 -0.79 -2.32
CA VAL A 76 9.30 0.61 -2.32
C VAL A 76 10.63 0.77 -3.08
N ALA A 77 11.53 -0.22 -2.99
CA ALA A 77 12.80 -0.20 -3.70
C ALA A 77 12.70 -0.53 -5.19
N PHE A 78 11.73 -1.36 -5.59
CA PHE A 78 11.58 -1.83 -6.97
C PHE A 78 11.43 -0.70 -8.02
N PRO A 79 10.62 0.36 -7.81
CA PRO A 79 10.52 1.51 -8.70
C PRO A 79 11.83 2.25 -8.97
N CYS A 80 12.85 2.07 -8.13
CA CYS A 80 14.17 2.66 -8.34
C CYS A 80 15.06 1.84 -9.29
N LEU A 81 14.65 0.61 -9.65
CA LEU A 81 15.40 -0.26 -10.54
C LEU A 81 15.09 0.07 -12.01
N PRO A 82 16.05 -0.12 -12.94
CA PRO A 82 15.79 0.05 -14.38
C PRO A 82 14.63 -0.80 -14.91
N ALA A 83 14.38 -1.96 -14.29
CA ALA A 83 13.27 -2.84 -14.63
C ALA A 83 11.88 -2.19 -14.45
N ALA A 84 11.77 -1.13 -13.64
CA ALA A 84 10.53 -0.41 -13.40
C ALA A 84 10.37 0.84 -14.29
N SER A 85 11.20 1.01 -15.33
CA SER A 85 11.24 2.23 -16.17
C SER A 85 9.91 2.58 -16.86
N TYR A 86 9.00 1.61 -16.99
CA TYR A 86 7.67 1.79 -17.60
C TYR A 86 6.52 1.70 -16.59
N ILE A 87 6.83 1.67 -15.28
CA ILE A 87 5.85 1.55 -14.21
C ILE A 87 5.77 2.89 -13.49
N THR A 88 4.75 3.67 -13.83
CA THR A 88 4.45 4.95 -13.20
C THR A 88 2.96 5.10 -12.97
N THR A 89 2.61 6.03 -12.08
CA THR A 89 1.26 6.39 -11.67
C THR A 89 0.42 5.21 -11.18
N GLN A 90 1.06 4.20 -10.58
CA GLN A 90 0.37 3.03 -10.04
C GLN A 90 0.12 3.16 -8.54
N VAL A 91 -0.99 2.58 -8.09
CA VAL A 91 -1.25 2.29 -6.68
C VAL A 91 -1.17 0.77 -6.53
N VAL A 92 -0.15 0.30 -5.83
CA VAL A 92 0.10 -1.14 -5.68
C VAL A 92 -0.21 -1.57 -4.26
N ALA A 93 -1.14 -2.51 -4.11
CA ALA A 93 -1.50 -3.07 -2.81
C ALA A 93 -0.43 -4.05 -2.32
N VAL A 94 -0.02 -3.91 -1.05
CA VAL A 94 0.88 -4.86 -0.35
C VAL A 94 0.17 -5.36 0.90
N ASP A 95 -0.74 -6.31 0.69
CA ASP A 95 -1.78 -6.60 1.67
C ASP A 95 -1.96 -8.09 2.00
N GLY A 96 -1.06 -8.94 1.51
CA GLY A 96 -1.14 -10.39 1.71
C GLY A 96 -2.42 -11.03 1.15
N GLY A 97 -3.06 -10.37 0.16
CA GLY A 97 -4.30 -10.83 -0.45
C GLY A 97 -5.57 -10.43 0.31
N MET A 98 -5.50 -9.42 1.19
CA MET A 98 -6.69 -8.87 1.83
C MET A 98 -7.70 -8.30 0.82
N THR A 99 -7.23 -7.62 -0.23
CA THR A 99 -8.09 -7.08 -1.30
C THR A 99 -8.92 -8.15 -2.00
N LEU A 100 -8.46 -9.41 -2.04
CA LEU A 100 -9.22 -10.53 -2.61
C LEU A 100 -10.42 -10.94 -1.73
N LYS A 101 -10.26 -10.90 -0.40
CA LYS A 101 -11.34 -11.29 0.54
C LYS A 101 -12.28 -10.14 0.86
N GLY A 102 -11.78 -8.90 0.83
CA GLY A 102 -12.55 -7.72 1.21
C GLY A 102 -12.81 -7.61 2.72
N MET A 103 -13.36 -6.47 3.12
CA MET A 103 -13.97 -6.24 4.44
C MET A 103 -15.45 -6.56 4.30
N GLU A 104 -15.83 -7.80 4.60
CA GLU A 104 -17.20 -8.12 5.02
C GLU A 104 -17.38 -7.78 6.51
#